data_AF-A0A4Y2FVA5-F1
#
_entry.id   AF-A0A4Y2FVA5-F1
#
_cell.length_a   1.000
_cell.length_b   1.000
_cell.length_c   1.000
_cell.angle_alpha   90.00
_cell.angle_beta   90.00
_cell.angle_gamma   90.00
#
_symmetry.space_group_name_H-M   'P 1'
#
loop_
_entity.id
_entity.type
_entity.pdbx_description
1 polymer ?
#
loop_
_entity_poly.entity_id
_entity_poly.type
_entity_poly.pdbx_seq_one_letter_code
_entity_poly.pdbx_strand_id
1 'polypeptide(L)' 'MYRKRDDSGWSKWGRWVCPVTCGGGTAERIRFCIVSGHCEGPRMETKKCAENPCPEGAPPFLIEQAKRQISQNTRSYQ' A
#
# COMPACT_ATOMS: atom_id res chain seq x y z
N MET A 1 -6.36 -18.44 27.43
CA MET A 1 -5.56 -17.65 26.48
C MET A 1 -6.47 -16.61 25.83
N TYR A 2 -6.45 -15.35 26.30
CA TYR A 2 -7.28 -14.29 25.71
C TYR A 2 -6.61 -13.80 24.43
N ARG A 3 -7.23 -14.08 23.27
CA ARG A 3 -6.90 -13.38 22.02
C ARG A 3 -7.22 -11.91 22.26
N LYS A 4 -6.18 -11.07 22.36
CA LYS A 4 -6.31 -9.61 22.28
C LYS A 4 -7.22 -9.30 21.09
N ARG A 5 -8.40 -8.72 21.35
CA ARG A 5 -9.18 -8.09 20.29
C ARG A 5 -8.42 -6.82 19.94
N ASP A 6 -7.98 -6.70 18.69
CA ASP A 6 -7.62 -5.41 18.14
C ASP A 6 -8.92 -4.60 18.07
N ASP A 7 -9.25 -3.85 19.12
CA ASP A 7 -10.44 -2.98 19.24
C ASP A 7 -10.46 -1.81 18.24
N SER A 8 -9.70 -1.90 17.15
CA SER A 8 -9.44 -0.80 16.22
C SER A 8 -10.53 -0.61 15.16
N GLY A 9 -11.63 -1.38 15.20
CA GLY A 9 -12.71 -1.31 14.20
C GLY A 9 -12.32 -1.64 12.75
N TRP A 10 -11.03 -1.87 12.48
CA TRP A 10 -10.47 -2.12 11.16
C TRP A 10 -10.47 -3.59 10.77
N SER A 11 -10.59 -3.85 9.48
CA SER A 11 -10.22 -5.12 8.88
C SER A 11 -8.72 -5.36 9.02
N LYS A 12 -8.31 -6.63 8.84
CA LYS A 12 -6.90 -6.92 8.58
C LYS A 12 -6.43 -6.11 7.38
N TRP A 13 -5.20 -5.61 7.47
CA TRP A 13 -4.52 -4.98 6.36
C TRP A 13 -4.40 -5.95 5.17
N GLY A 14 -4.56 -5.42 3.97
CA GLY A 14 -4.17 -6.12 2.75
C GLY A 14 -2.68 -6.47 2.72
N ARG A 15 -2.32 -7.45 1.89
CA ARG A 15 -0.91 -7.77 1.63
C ARG A 15 -0.25 -6.62 0.86
N TRP A 16 1.01 -6.37 1.14
CA TRP A 16 1.83 -5.47 0.34
C TRP A 16 2.08 -6.06 -1.03
N VAL A 17 1.78 -5.31 -2.09
CA VAL A 17 2.08 -5.70 -3.47
C VAL A 17 2.84 -4.56 -4.12
N CYS A 18 4.04 -4.86 -4.63
CA CYS A 18 4.82 -3.88 -5.38
C CYS A 18 4.44 -4.00 -6.87
N PRO A 19 4.16 -2.90 -7.58
CA PRO A 19 3.81 -2.95 -8.99
C PRO A 19 5.01 -3.26 -9.89
N VAL A 20 6.23 -3.11 -9.35
CA VAL A 20 7.49 -3.36 -10.04
C VAL A 20 8.35 -4.32 -9.23
N THR A 21 9.25 -5.02 -9.90
CA THR A 21 10.23 -5.93 -9.27
C THR A 21 11.62 -5.30 -9.16
N CYS A 22 11.87 -4.20 -9.86
CA CYS A 22 13.11 -3.43 -9.84
C CYS A 22 12.83 -1.95 -10.17
N GLY A 23 13.85 -1.09 -10.04
CA GLY A 23 13.81 0.30 -10.47
C GLY A 23 13.02 1.23 -9.55
N GLY A 24 12.68 0.77 -8.35
CA GLY A 24 12.01 1.52 -7.28
C GLY A 24 10.53 1.80 -7.56
N GLY A 25 9.65 1.15 -6.80
CA GLY A 25 8.20 1.40 -6.83
C GLY A 25 7.64 1.78 -5.46
N THR A 26 6.33 2.01 -5.43
CA THR A 26 5.59 2.18 -4.19
C THR A 26 4.61 1.02 -4.07
N ALA A 27 4.57 0.34 -2.93
CA ALA A 27 3.55 -0.64 -2.61
C ALA A 27 2.48 0.07 -1.79
N GLU A 28 1.21 -0.27 -2.04
CA GLU A 28 0.08 0.21 -1.26
C GLU A 28 -0.63 -0.97 -0.60
N ARG A 29 -1.23 -0.71 0.56
CA ARG A 29 -2.17 -1.62 1.19
C ARG A 29 -3.36 -0.84 1.71
N ILE A 30 -4.52 -1.49 1.69
CA ILE A 30 -5.78 -0.92 2.16
C ILE A 30 -6.34 -1.81 3.27
N ARG A 31 -7.00 -1.19 4.24
CA ARG A 31 -7.88 -1.83 5.21
C ARG A 31 -9.25 -1.16 5.16
N PHE A 32 -10.29 -1.91 5.51
CA PHE A 32 -11.67 -1.43 5.54
C PHE A 32 -12.11 -1.19 6.97
N CYS A 33 -12.88 -0.13 7.19
CA CYS A 33 -13.51 0.10 8.47
C CYS A 33 -14.72 -0.83 8.59
N ILE A 34 -14.66 -1.78 9.52
CA ILE A 34 -15.75 -2.74 9.77
C ILE A 34 -16.72 -2.15 10.81
N VAL A 35 -16.21 -1.38 11.77
CA VAL A 35 -17.01 -0.75 12.83
C VAL A 35 -16.99 0.76 12.64
N SER A 36 -18.08 1.30 12.09
CA SER A 36 -18.26 2.74 11.89
C SER A 36 -17.99 3.52 13.19
N GLY A 37 -17.14 4.55 13.09
CA GLY A 37 -16.80 5.42 14.23
C GLY A 37 -15.69 4.91 15.16
N HIS A 38 -15.18 3.69 14.96
CA HIS A 38 -14.10 3.11 15.79
C HIS A 38 -12.78 2.91 15.02
N CYS A 39 -12.67 3.47 13.82
CA CYS A 39 -11.56 3.25 12.90
C CYS A 39 -10.58 4.42 12.93
N GLU A 40 -9.77 4.48 13.98
CA GLU A 40 -8.75 5.51 14.13
C GLU A 40 -7.55 5.26 13.20
N GLY A 41 -7.06 6.33 12.56
CA GLY A 41 -5.90 6.30 11.66
C GLY A 41 -6.26 6.07 10.18
N PRO A 42 -5.26 5.89 9.31
CA PRO A 42 -5.47 5.88 7.86
C PRO A 42 -6.05 4.56 7.36
N ARG A 43 -6.91 4.61 6.34
CA ARG A 43 -7.43 3.42 5.64
C ARG A 43 -6.42 2.79 4.68
N MET A 44 -5.39 3.53 4.31
CA MET A 44 -4.41 3.18 3.30
C MET A 44 -3.01 3.54 3.78
N GLU A 45 -2.04 2.69 3.46
CA GLU A 45 -0.63 2.96 3.70
C GLU A 45 0.17 2.70 2.44
N THR A 46 1.24 3.48 2.29
CA THR A 46 2.20 3.37 1.19
C THR A 46 3.59 3.09 1.74
N LYS A 47 4.40 2.36 1.00
CA LYS A 47 5.82 2.16 1.30
C LYS A 47 6.63 2.02 0.02
N LYS A 48 7.92 2.33 0.07
CA LYS A 48 8.83 2.03 -1.05
C LYS A 48 9.07 0.52 -1.15
N CYS A 49 9.29 0.04 -2.37
CA CYS A 49 9.57 -1.35 -2.67
C CYS A 49 10.44 -1.47 -3.93
N ALA A 50 11.04 -2.65 -4.14
CA ALA A 50 11.80 -2.95 -5.35
C ALA A 50 12.91 -1.92 -5.66
N GLU A 51 13.63 -1.47 -4.62
CA GLU A 51 14.68 -0.45 -4.73
C GLU A 51 15.94 -0.92 -5.47
N ASN A 52 16.03 -2.22 -5.78
CA ASN A 52 17.11 -2.77 -6.57
C ASN A 52 17.08 -2.23 -8.00
N PRO A 53 18.25 -1.94 -8.61
CA PRO A 53 18.31 -1.52 -10.00
C PRO A 53 17.77 -2.60 -10.93
N CYS A 54 17.18 -2.18 -12.05
CA CYS A 54 16.74 -3.10 -13.09
C CYS A 54 17.92 -3.62 -13.91
N PRO A 55 17.82 -4.83 -14.49
CA PRO A 55 18.83 -5.35 -15.40
C PRO A 55 18.94 -4.47 -16.65
N GLU A 56 20.13 -4.46 -17.24
CA GLU A 56 20.41 -3.72 -18.46
C GLU A 56 19.52 -4.24 -19.61
N GLY A 57 18.79 -3.33 -20.27
CA GLY A 57 17.80 -3.67 -21.30
C GLY A 57 16.35 -3.77 -20.81
N ALA A 58 16.08 -3.58 -19.51
CA ALA A 58 14.70 -3.46 -19.04
C ALA A 58 14.04 -2.18 -19.61
N PRO A 59 12.87 -2.27 -20.27
CA PRO A 59 12.24 -1.12 -20.91
C PRO A 59 11.76 -0.10 -19.86
N PRO A 60 12.36 1.11 -19.79
CA PRO A 60 12.04 2.09 -18.75
C PRO A 60 10.58 2.52 -18.78
N PHE A 61 9.97 2.58 -19.97
CA PHE A 61 8.58 2.95 -20.14
C PHE A 61 7.62 2.00 -19.41
N LEU A 62 7.87 0.68 -19.43
CA LEU A 62 7.02 -0.29 -18.74
C LEU A 62 7.18 -0.18 -17.21
N ILE A 63 8.40 0.06 -16.75
CA ILE A 63 8.71 0.28 -15.32
C ILE A 63 7.99 1.54 -14.83
N GLU A 64 8.02 2.63 -15.58
CA GLU A 64 7.34 3.88 -15.23
C GLU A 64 5.81 3.78 -15.32
N GLN A 65 5.27 3.04 -16.29
CA GLN A 65 3.82 2.79 -16.37
C GLN A 65 3.32 1.96 -15.19
N ALA A 66 4.09 0.95 -14.76
CA ALA A 66 3.76 0.14 -13.60
C ALA A 66 3.70 0.99 -12.31
N LYS A 67 4.55 2.01 -12.17
CA LYS A 67 4.53 2.94 -11.03
C LYS A 67 3.31 3.88 -11.00
N ARG A 68 2.70 4.18 -12.15
CA ARG A 68 1.61 5.17 -12.27
C ARG A 68 0.28 4.74 -11.66
N GLN A 69 0.14 3.50 -11.18
CA GLN A 69 -1.10 3.04 -10.53
C GLN A 69 -1.32 3.60 -9.11
N ILE A 70 -0.46 4.53 -8.68
CA ILE A 70 -0.34 5.00 -7.30
C ILE A 70 -0.60 6.50 -7.32
N SER A 71 -1.87 6.87 -7.47
CA SER A 71 -2.28 8.24 -7.21
C SER A 71 -3.76 8.30 -6.88
N GLN A 72 -4.03 9.06 -5.83
CA GLN A 72 -5.31 9.67 -5.49
C GLN A 72 -6.27 8.84 -4.64
N ASN A 73 -5.82 8.48 -3.43
CA ASN A 73 -6.62 8.88 -2.28
C ASN A 73 -5.80 9.23 -1.03
N THR A 74 -4.87 10.17 -1.20
CA THR A 74 -4.38 11.03 -0.11
C THR A 74 -5.32 12.22 0.13
N ARG A 75 -6.63 12.10 -0.14
CA ARG A 75 -7.61 13.02 0.45
C ARG A 75 -7.65 12.72 1.94
N SER A 76 -6.78 13.41 2.65
CA SER A 76 -7.02 14.04 3.94
C SER A 76 -8.40 13.71 4.50
N TYR A 77 -8.46 12.76 5.42
CA TYR A 77 -9.45 12.87 6.47
C TYR A 77 -8.80 13.73 7.54
N GLN A 78 -9.19 15.00 7.50
CA GLN A 78 -9.21 15.91 8.65
C GLN A 78 -9.86 15.22 9.84
#